data_AF-A0A2V8D1U5-F1
#
_entry.id   AF-A0A2V8D1U5-F1
#
_cell.length_a   1.000
_cell.length_b   1.000
_cell.length_c   1.000
_cell.angle_alpha   90.00
_cell.angle_beta   90.00
_cell.angle_gamma   90.00
#
_symmetry.space_group_name_H-M   'P 1'
#
loop_
_entity.id
_entity.type
_entity.pdbx_description
1 polymer ?
#
loop_
_entity_poly.entity_id
_entity_poly.type
_entity_poly.pdbx_seq_one_letter_code
_entity_poly.pdbx_strand_id
1 'polypeptide(L)' 'EPNRPQPALDADRDHGMRISIGRLRRCPVLDYKFIALGHNTIRGAAGAAILNAELMRSEGLV' A
#
# COMPACT_ATOMS: atom_id res chain seq x y z
N GLU A 1 -16.84 3.70 1.75
CA GLU A 1 -17.28 5.11 1.74
C GLU A 1 -16.68 5.86 0.56
N PRO A 2 -17.39 6.83 -0.05
CA PRO A 2 -16.93 7.56 -1.24
C PRO A 2 -15.69 8.44 -1.04
N ASN A 3 -15.39 8.83 0.20
CA ASN A 3 -14.31 9.75 0.59
C ASN A 3 -13.05 9.03 1.13
N ARG A 4 -12.86 7.75 0.81
CA ARG A 4 -11.68 6.95 1.21
C ARG A 4 -10.74 6.75 0.02
N PRO A 5 -9.42 6.60 0.25
CA PRO A 5 -8.75 6.52 1.56
C PRO A 5 -8.40 7.90 2.17
N GLN A 6 -8.14 7.90 3.48
CA GLN A 6 -7.69 9.04 4.29
C GLN A 6 -6.52 8.62 5.19
N PRO A 7 -5.37 9.35 5.21
CA PRO A 7 -4.17 8.96 5.96
C PRO A 7 -4.44 8.54 7.41
N ALA A 8 -5.10 9.39 8.20
CA ALA A 8 -5.35 9.15 9.62
C ALA A 8 -6.27 7.94 9.92
N LEU A 9 -7.07 7.49 8.95
CA LEU A 9 -8.07 6.45 9.16
C LEU A 9 -7.71 5.12 8.48
N ASP A 10 -6.76 5.13 7.55
CA ASP A 10 -6.44 4.00 6.68
C ASP A 10 -4.97 3.59 6.73
N ALA A 11 -4.04 4.45 7.16
CA ALA A 11 -2.61 4.16 7.08
C ALA A 11 -2.21 2.93 7.91
N ASP A 12 -2.79 2.74 9.10
CA ASP A 12 -2.43 1.64 10.01
C ASP A 12 -3.19 0.34 9.75
N ARG A 13 -4.06 0.30 8.73
CA ARG A 13 -4.79 -0.92 8.39
C ARG A 13 -3.82 -2.04 8.04
N ASP A 14 -4.10 -3.24 8.54
CA ASP A 14 -3.26 -4.42 8.30
C ASP A 14 -1.82 -4.19 8.81
N HIS A 15 -1.72 -3.57 9.99
CA HIS A 15 -0.45 -3.18 10.61
C HIS A 15 0.42 -2.31 9.69
N GLY A 16 -0.19 -1.49 8.83
CA GLY A 16 0.52 -0.60 7.90
C GLY A 16 1.15 -1.28 6.69
N MET A 17 0.93 -2.59 6.48
CA MET A 17 1.46 -3.34 5.33
C MET A 17 0.53 -3.33 4.10
N ARG A 18 -0.71 -2.90 4.25
CA ARG A 18 -1.71 -2.82 3.19
C ARG A 18 -1.62 -1.49 2.42
N ILE A 19 -1.84 -1.57 1.10
CA ILE A 19 -2.17 -0.41 0.28
C ILE A 19 -3.69 -0.31 0.14
N SER A 20 -4.25 0.86 0.43
CA SER A 20 -5.68 1.15 0.23
C SER A 20 -5.87 1.92 -1.07
N ILE A 21 -6.73 1.42 -1.96
CA ILE A 21 -7.10 2.07 -3.21
C ILE A 21 -8.56 2.51 -3.12
N GLY A 22 -8.84 3.75 -3.55
CA GLY A 22 -10.20 4.30 -3.56
C GLY A 22 -10.43 5.31 -4.68
N ARG A 23 -11.69 5.71 -4.85
CA ARG A 23 -12.13 6.68 -5.88
C ARG A 23 -11.72 6.28 -7.31
N LEU A 24 -11.63 4.99 -7.58
CA LEU A 24 -11.36 4.44 -8.90
C LEU A 24 -12.48 4.86 -9.86
N ARG A 25 -12.10 5.54 -10.93
CA ARG A 25 -13.03 6.02 -11.97
C ARG A 25 -12.30 6.19 -13.30
N ARG A 26 -13.05 6.21 -14.39
CA ARG A 26 -12.50 6.53 -15.72
C ARG A 26 -11.82 7.90 -15.70
N CYS A 27 -10.67 8.00 -16.36
CA CYS A 27 -10.01 9.27 -16.61
C CYS A 27 -10.45 9.77 -18.00
N PRO A 28 -10.67 11.08 -18.20
CA PRO A 28 -10.96 11.60 -19.54
C PRO A 28 -9.74 11.67 -20.46
N VAL A 29 -8.52 11.54 -19.92
CA VAL A 29 -7.25 11.64 -20.67
C VAL A 29 -6.55 10.28 -20.77
N LEU A 30 -6.53 9.51 -19.68
CA LEU A 30 -5.98 8.15 -19.59
C LEU A 30 -7.12 7.14 -19.37
N ASP A 31 -6.83 5.90 -19.01
CA ASP A 31 -7.87 4.89 -18.76
C ASP A 31 -8.62 5.09 -17.43
N TYR A 32 -7.86 5.20 -16.33
CA TYR A 32 -8.39 5.28 -14.97
C TYR A 32 -7.61 6.24 -14.10
N LYS A 33 -8.29 6.80 -13.11
CA LYS A 33 -7.68 7.55 -12.01
C LYS A 33 -8.24 7.10 -10.68
N PHE A 34 -7.39 7.06 -9.67
CA PHE A 34 -7.71 6.60 -8.32
C PHE A 34 -6.82 7.32 -7.31
N ILE A 35 -7.08 7.09 -6.01
CA ILE A 35 -6.19 7.47 -4.92
C ILE A 35 -5.63 6.19 -4.33
N ALA A 36 -4.32 6.13 -4.17
CA ALA A 36 -3.64 5.09 -3.41
C ALA A 36 -3.04 5.69 -2.14
N LEU A 37 -3.15 4.96 -1.04
CA LEU A 37 -2.55 5.29 0.24
C LEU A 37 -1.81 4.08 0.79
N GLY A 38 -0.58 4.30 1.24
CA GLY A 38 0.21 3.33 2.00
C GLY A 38 0.93 4.01 3.15
N HIS A 39 1.28 3.24 4.18
CA HIS A 39 2.09 3.72 5.29
C HIS A 39 3.56 3.81 4.87
N ASN A 40 4.15 5.01 4.87
CA ASN A 40 5.49 5.22 4.30
C ASN A 40 6.61 4.60 5.14
N THR A 41 6.53 4.62 6.48
CA THR A 41 7.58 4.00 7.33
C THR A 41 7.44 2.49 7.48
N ILE A 42 6.24 1.93 7.33
CA ILE A 42 5.99 0.49 7.40
C ILE A 42 6.06 -0.10 5.99
N ARG A 43 4.98 -0.02 5.20
CA ARG A 43 4.97 -0.57 3.84
C ARG A 43 6.00 0.08 2.91
N GLY A 44 6.29 1.37 3.09
CA GLY A 44 7.26 2.08 2.26
C GLY A 44 8.73 1.92 2.70
N ALA A 45 9.00 1.37 3.89
CA ALA A 45 10.36 1.27 4.42
C ALA A 45 10.58 0.00 5.24
N ALA A 46 10.47 0.06 6.57
CA ALA A 46 10.93 -1.01 7.46
C ALA A 46 10.17 -2.34 7.24
N GLY A 47 8.85 -2.26 7.08
CA GLY A 47 8.01 -3.44 6.81
C GLY A 47 8.32 -4.08 5.46
N ALA A 48 8.59 -3.29 4.43
CA ALA A 48 9.04 -3.83 3.13
C ALA A 48 10.42 -4.49 3.22
N ALA A 49 11.35 -3.92 3.98
CA ALA A 49 12.67 -4.51 4.19
C ALA A 49 12.58 -5.89 4.87
N ILE A 50 11.73 -6.01 5.90
CA ILE A 50 11.48 -7.29 6.59
C ILE A 50 10.83 -8.29 5.63
N LEU A 51 9.79 -7.88 4.90
CA LEU A 51 9.11 -8.77 3.95
C LEU A 51 10.06 -9.30 2.85
N ASN A 52 10.97 -8.45 2.38
CA ASN A 52 12.02 -8.86 1.44
C ASN A 52 12.98 -9.88 2.09
N ALA A 53 13.39 -9.67 3.34
CA ALA A 53 14.25 -10.62 4.05
C ALA A 53 13.57 -11.97 4.30
N GLU A 54 12.27 -11.96 4.65
CA GLU A 54 11.47 -13.18 4.77
C GLU A 54 11.40 -13.94 3.44
N LEU A 55 11.18 -13.24 2.32
CA LEU A 55 11.19 -13.83 0.98
C LEU A 55 12.55 -14.46 0.67
N MET A 56 13.65 -13.72 0.87
CA MET A 56 15.01 -14.21 0.61
C MET A 56 15.30 -15.49 1.38
N ARG A 57 14.92 -15.55 2.66
CA ARG A 57 15.04 -16.76 3.47
C ARG A 57 14.21 -17.91 2.90
N SER A 58 12.97 -17.64 2.49
CA SER A 58 12.08 -18.67 1.95
C SER A 58 12.54 -19.24 0.61
N GLU A 59 13.25 -18.44 -0.19
CA GLU A 59 13.84 -18.84 -1.47
C GLU A 59 15.26 -19.43 -1.32
N GLY A 60 15.80 -19.50 -0.10
CA GLY A 60 17.14 -20.03 0.17
C GLY A 60 18.28 -19.13 -0.34
N LEU A 61 18.02 -17.83 -0.50
CA LEU A 61 19.03 -16.83 -0.86
C LEU A 61 19.92 -16.45 0.34
N VAL A 62 19.41 -16.67 1.57
CA VAL A 62 20.10 -16.53 2.86
C VAL A 62 19.71 -17.63 3.82
#